data_AF-A0A2A2SIR3-F1
#
_entry.id   AF-A0A2A2SIR3-F1
#
_cell.length_a   1.000
_cell.length_b   1.000
_cell.length_c   1.000
_cell.angle_alpha   90.00
_cell.angle_beta   90.00
_cell.angle_gamma   90.00
#
_symmetry.space_group_name_H-M   'P 1'
#
loop_
_entity.id
_entity.type
_entity.pdbx_description
1 polymer ?
#
loop_
_entity_poly.entity_id
_entity_poly.type
_entity_poly.pdbx_seq_one_letter_code
_entity_poly.pdbx_strand_id
1 'polypeptide(L)'
;MDADWPLIGVRFALYATLSGLFGLSAFSLYGLKAGERADALALRPWLVGTGLLGLLFSGIALVLLAAAMAGAPAWPIDREAIGMLLTGSAPGTAWEARMVALIVAVIAALIAAGRTAPLGLVVLAAGIALATLAWTGHGAMDEGATGWVHLLADILHLLATGAWVGALLGLTLLVVRPAARVDVAHLKLTHRALHGFGLVGTIVVGTIVVTGLVNGWLLVGAGNLPRLPTSLYGQLLLAKLALFGAMLGLASLNRFRLTPAFERSLAARDHRAALGALRRSLAIEASCAVTILALVAWLGMLEPPATAM
;
A
#
# COMPACT_ATOMS: atom_id res chain seq x y z
N MET A 1 -19.42 -21.36 2.08
CA MET A 1 -19.51 -20.00 1.51
C MET A 1 -18.43 -19.91 0.47
N ASP A 2 -18.81 -19.87 -0.80
CA ASP A 2 -17.84 -19.66 -1.88
C ASP A 2 -17.32 -18.22 -1.76
N ALA A 3 -16.00 -18.06 -1.75
CA ALA A 3 -15.39 -16.74 -1.67
C ALA A 3 -15.76 -15.93 -2.92
N ASP A 4 -16.17 -14.66 -2.73
CA ASP A 4 -16.41 -13.74 -3.84
C ASP A 4 -15.07 -13.28 -4.44
N TRP A 5 -14.48 -14.17 -5.25
CA TRP A 5 -13.18 -13.97 -5.89
C TRP A 5 -13.09 -12.67 -6.69
N PRO A 6 -14.13 -12.23 -7.45
CA PRO A 6 -14.14 -10.90 -8.06
C PRO A 6 -13.92 -9.77 -7.07
N LEU A 7 -14.63 -9.76 -5.93
CA LEU A 7 -14.50 -8.67 -4.96
C LEU A 7 -13.15 -8.70 -4.22
N ILE A 8 -12.64 -9.90 -3.90
CA ILE A 8 -11.29 -10.07 -3.33
C ILE A 8 -10.24 -9.55 -4.33
N GLY A 9 -10.37 -9.93 -5.60
CA GLY A 9 -9.46 -9.54 -6.67
C GLY A 9 -9.40 -8.03 -6.88
N VAL A 10 -10.55 -7.35 -6.93
CA VAL A 10 -10.58 -5.88 -7.10
C VAL A 10 -10.05 -5.15 -5.86
N ARG A 11 -10.32 -5.66 -4.65
CA ARG A 11 -9.76 -5.10 -3.40
C ARG A 11 -8.24 -5.19 -3.40
N PHE A 12 -7.68 -6.35 -3.74
CA PHE A 12 -6.24 -6.53 -3.91
C PHE A 12 -5.67 -5.55 -4.92
N ALA A 13 -6.30 -5.43 -6.10
CA ALA A 13 -5.85 -4.54 -7.16
C ALA A 13 -5.87 -3.07 -6.73
N LEU A 14 -6.90 -2.63 -6.00
CA LEU A 14 -6.98 -1.29 -5.41
C LEU A 14 -5.89 -1.05 -4.37
N TYR A 15 -5.70 -1.97 -3.41
CA TYR A 15 -4.63 -1.82 -2.43
C TYR A 15 -3.25 -1.74 -3.08
N ALA A 16 -2.96 -2.60 -4.06
CA ALA A 16 -1.69 -2.60 -4.76
C ALA A 16 -1.45 -1.32 -5.58
N THR A 17 -2.45 -0.89 -6.36
CA THR A 17 -2.31 0.29 -7.24
C THR A 17 -2.24 1.59 -6.47
N LEU A 18 -3.11 1.80 -5.46
CA LEU A 18 -3.12 3.04 -4.68
C LEU A 18 -1.90 3.13 -3.75
N SER A 19 -1.48 2.01 -3.14
CA SER A 19 -0.22 1.95 -2.38
C SER A 19 0.98 2.22 -3.25
N GLY A 20 1.02 1.65 -4.46
CA GLY A 20 2.08 1.90 -5.44
C GLY A 20 2.14 3.37 -5.84
N LEU A 21 1.01 3.98 -6.20
CA LEU A 21 0.93 5.39 -6.58
C LEU A 21 1.38 6.32 -5.45
N PHE A 22 0.80 6.16 -4.26
CA PHE A 22 1.11 6.99 -3.10
C PHE A 22 2.55 6.79 -2.63
N GLY A 23 2.96 5.54 -2.38
CA GLY A 23 4.26 5.28 -1.81
C GLY A 23 5.42 5.55 -2.79
N LEU A 24 5.25 5.28 -4.10
CA LEU A 24 6.31 5.57 -5.07
C LEU A 24 6.51 7.08 -5.26
N SER A 25 5.42 7.86 -5.28
CA SER A 25 5.50 9.32 -5.34
C SER A 25 6.11 9.90 -4.05
N ALA A 26 5.74 9.37 -2.88
CA ALA A 26 6.31 9.78 -1.59
C ALA A 26 7.80 9.42 -1.50
N PHE A 27 8.19 8.19 -1.85
CA PHE A 27 9.58 7.75 -1.94
C PHE A 27 10.41 8.64 -2.86
N SER A 28 9.84 9.06 -3.98
CA SER A 28 10.52 9.96 -4.92
C SER A 28 10.76 11.35 -4.35
N LEU A 29 9.92 11.83 -3.41
CA LEU A 29 10.13 13.11 -2.74
C LEU A 29 11.23 13.07 -1.69
N TYR A 30 11.20 12.09 -0.77
CA TYR A 30 12.17 12.03 0.33
C TYR A 30 13.47 11.29 -0.02
N GLY A 31 13.42 10.33 -0.96
CA GLY A 31 14.54 9.45 -1.31
C GLY A 31 15.40 9.95 -2.46
N LEU A 32 14.87 10.83 -3.32
CA LEU A 32 15.55 11.32 -4.53
C LEU A 32 15.58 12.85 -4.59
N LYS A 33 16.72 13.43 -5.03
CA LYS A 33 16.83 14.86 -5.30
C LYS A 33 16.13 15.21 -6.62
N ALA A 34 15.67 16.45 -6.76
CA ALA A 34 14.91 16.90 -7.94
C ALA A 34 15.60 16.56 -9.29
N GLY A 35 16.91 16.83 -9.41
CA GLY A 35 17.67 16.53 -10.62
C GLY A 35 17.90 15.05 -10.90
N GLU A 36 17.71 14.17 -9.90
CA GLU A 36 17.92 12.73 -10.04
C GLU A 36 16.63 11.99 -10.40
N ARG A 37 15.46 12.59 -10.14
CA ARG A 37 14.14 11.96 -10.32
C ARG A 37 13.82 11.59 -11.76
N ALA A 38 14.32 12.34 -12.73
CA ALA A 38 14.08 12.08 -14.15
C ALA A 38 14.90 10.88 -14.66
N ASP A 39 16.13 10.72 -14.14
CA ASP A 39 17.11 9.75 -14.67
C ASP A 39 17.18 8.46 -13.84
N ALA A 40 16.87 8.55 -12.54
CA ALA A 40 16.93 7.42 -11.62
C ALA A 40 15.77 6.45 -11.84
N LEU A 41 14.56 6.98 -12.08
CA LEU A 41 13.33 6.22 -12.26
C LEU A 41 12.51 6.84 -13.38
N ALA A 42 11.93 6.02 -14.26
CA ALA A 42 10.93 6.47 -15.21
C ALA A 42 9.59 6.72 -14.48
N LEU A 43 9.53 7.73 -13.59
CA LEU A 43 8.41 7.93 -12.66
C LEU A 43 7.09 8.18 -13.38
N ARG A 44 7.11 8.98 -14.45
CA ARG A 44 5.90 9.39 -15.17
C ARG A 44 5.02 8.20 -15.62
N PRO A 45 5.52 7.21 -16.38
CA PRO A 45 4.70 6.07 -16.79
C PRO A 45 4.19 5.24 -15.60
N TRP A 46 4.97 5.10 -14.52
CA TRP A 46 4.52 4.40 -13.33
C TRP A 46 3.38 5.14 -12.65
N LEU A 47 3.54 6.44 -12.34
CA LEU A 47 2.53 7.24 -11.65
C LEU A 47 1.24 7.36 -12.48
N VAL A 48 1.36 7.65 -13.78
CA VAL A 48 0.20 7.72 -14.68
C VAL A 48 -0.47 6.36 -14.81
N GLY A 49 0.31 5.29 -15.04
CA GLY A 49 -0.22 3.93 -15.16
C GLY A 49 -0.94 3.47 -13.91
N THR A 50 -0.36 3.64 -12.72
CA THR A 50 -1.02 3.29 -11.46
C THR A 50 -2.23 4.16 -11.17
N GLY A 51 -2.23 5.43 -11.58
CA GLY A 51 -3.39 6.32 -11.43
C GLY A 51 -4.55 5.91 -12.33
N LEU A 52 -4.28 5.60 -13.60
CA LEU A 52 -5.30 5.11 -14.55
C LEU A 52 -5.85 3.74 -14.15
N LEU A 53 -5.00 2.83 -13.70
CA LEU A 53 -5.44 1.54 -13.14
C LEU A 53 -6.26 1.74 -11.86
N GLY A 54 -5.89 2.69 -11.01
CA GLY A 54 -6.66 3.05 -9.81
C GLY A 54 -8.07 3.54 -10.17
N LEU A 55 -8.21 4.36 -11.21
CA LEU A 55 -9.52 4.80 -11.71
C LEU A 55 -10.35 3.61 -12.21
N LEU A 56 -9.74 2.76 -13.05
CA LEU A 56 -10.39 1.57 -13.59
C LEU A 56 -10.89 0.63 -12.49
N PHE A 57 -10.00 0.24 -11.57
CA PHE A 57 -10.35 -0.69 -10.49
C PHE A 57 -11.35 -0.09 -9.51
N SER A 58 -11.34 1.22 -9.30
CA SER A 58 -12.36 1.86 -8.47
C SER A 58 -13.73 1.85 -9.14
N GLY A 59 -13.80 2.01 -10.46
CA GLY A 59 -15.05 1.86 -11.21
C GLY A 59 -15.60 0.43 -11.13
N ILE A 60 -14.73 -0.58 -11.31
CA ILE A 60 -15.11 -1.99 -11.14
C ILE A 60 -15.59 -2.26 -9.72
N ALA A 61 -14.87 -1.76 -8.71
CA ALA A 61 -15.24 -1.96 -7.30
C ALA A 61 -16.58 -1.32 -6.95
N LEU A 62 -16.95 -0.17 -7.55
CA LEU A 62 -18.26 0.45 -7.35
C LEU A 62 -19.38 -0.46 -7.85
N VAL A 63 -19.24 -1.02 -9.06
CA VAL A 63 -20.23 -1.93 -9.65
C VAL A 63 -20.37 -3.18 -8.80
N LEU A 64 -19.26 -3.79 -8.39
CA LEU A 64 -19.28 -5.00 -7.58
C LEU A 64 -19.85 -4.74 -6.18
N LEU A 65 -19.52 -3.61 -5.55
CA LEU A 65 -20.07 -3.22 -4.25
C LEU A 65 -21.59 -2.97 -4.32
N ALA A 66 -22.04 -2.23 -5.34
CA ALA A 66 -23.46 -1.97 -5.54
C ALA A 66 -24.25 -3.27 -5.77
N ALA A 67 -23.73 -4.19 -6.59
CA ALA A 67 -24.34 -5.48 -6.84
C ALA A 67 -24.40 -6.35 -5.56
N ALA A 68 -23.32 -6.38 -4.79
CA ALA A 68 -23.26 -7.11 -3.53
C ALA A 68 -24.27 -6.57 -2.50
N MET A 69 -24.39 -5.24 -2.37
CA MET A 69 -25.37 -4.61 -1.47
C MET A 69 -26.82 -4.81 -1.93
N ALA A 70 -27.06 -4.87 -3.24
CA ALA A 70 -28.38 -5.15 -3.81
C ALA A 70 -28.76 -6.64 -3.78
N GLY A 71 -27.83 -7.54 -3.42
CA GLY A 71 -28.04 -8.99 -3.51
C GLY A 71 -28.25 -9.48 -4.94
N ALA A 72 -27.70 -8.77 -5.92
CA ALA A 72 -27.90 -8.97 -7.36
C ALA A 72 -26.59 -9.37 -8.07
N PRO A 73 -26.64 -10.02 -9.24
CA PRO A 73 -25.44 -10.26 -10.04
C PRO A 73 -24.83 -8.94 -10.53
N ALA A 74 -23.50 -8.92 -10.72
CA ALA A 74 -22.79 -7.73 -11.23
C ALA A 74 -23.15 -7.34 -12.68
N TRP A 75 -23.82 -8.25 -13.40
CA TRP A 75 -24.33 -8.02 -14.74
C TRP A 75 -25.78 -8.47 -14.88
N PRO A 76 -26.65 -7.66 -15.51
CA PRO A 76 -26.41 -6.31 -16.05
C PRO A 76 -26.16 -5.27 -14.95
N ILE A 77 -25.47 -4.16 -15.30
CA ILE A 77 -25.15 -3.10 -14.35
C ILE A 77 -26.43 -2.40 -13.88
N ASP A 78 -26.72 -2.50 -12.58
CA ASP A 78 -27.81 -1.80 -11.93
C ASP A 78 -27.44 -0.33 -11.66
N ARG A 79 -27.98 0.57 -12.48
CA ARG A 79 -27.74 2.01 -12.38
C ARG A 79 -28.42 2.64 -11.17
N GLU A 80 -29.54 2.07 -10.73
CA GLU A 80 -30.29 2.58 -9.58
C GLU A 80 -29.54 2.25 -8.30
N ALA A 81 -29.05 1.01 -8.15
CA ALA A 81 -28.19 0.61 -7.04
C ALA A 81 -26.92 1.47 -6.95
N ILE A 82 -26.27 1.75 -8.08
CA ILE A 82 -25.10 2.66 -8.11
C ILE A 82 -25.51 4.08 -7.70
N GLY A 83 -26.62 4.59 -8.21
CA GLY A 83 -27.12 5.93 -7.87
C GLY A 83 -27.42 6.09 -6.38
N MET A 84 -28.08 5.10 -5.78
CA MET A 84 -28.34 5.05 -4.34
C MET A 84 -27.05 5.00 -3.53
N LEU A 85 -26.07 4.18 -3.95
CA LEU A 85 -24.78 4.06 -3.27
C LEU A 85 -24.03 5.40 -3.27
N LEU A 86 -23.97 6.09 -4.42
CA LEU A 86 -23.25 7.36 -4.56
C LEU A 86 -23.90 8.51 -3.77
N THR A 87 -25.24 8.58 -3.79
CA THR A 87 -25.97 9.71 -3.18
C THR A 87 -26.32 9.51 -1.71
N GLY A 88 -26.42 8.27 -1.25
CA GLY A 88 -26.99 7.93 0.07
C GLY A 88 -26.02 7.30 1.06
N SER A 89 -24.73 7.12 0.72
CA SER A 89 -23.80 6.37 1.57
C SER A 89 -22.42 7.02 1.71
N ALA A 90 -21.82 6.86 2.90
CA ALA A 90 -20.46 7.29 3.16
C ALA A 90 -19.41 6.60 2.25
N PRO A 91 -19.51 5.28 1.93
CA PRO A 91 -18.69 4.65 0.91
C PRO A 91 -18.80 5.30 -0.48
N GLY A 92 -19.99 5.77 -0.84
CA GLY A 92 -20.24 6.52 -2.09
C GLY A 92 -19.49 7.84 -2.13
N THR A 93 -19.64 8.68 -1.10
CA THR A 93 -18.90 9.95 -1.00
C THR A 93 -17.39 9.74 -0.99
N ALA A 94 -16.90 8.71 -0.28
CA ALA A 94 -15.49 8.35 -0.30
C ALA A 94 -15.00 7.91 -1.68
N TRP A 95 -15.84 7.19 -2.44
CA TRP A 95 -15.55 6.83 -3.82
C TRP A 95 -15.46 8.07 -4.73
N GLU A 96 -16.37 9.03 -4.62
CA GLU A 96 -16.34 10.27 -5.40
C GLU A 96 -15.07 11.08 -5.12
N ALA A 97 -14.74 11.26 -3.83
CA ALA A 97 -13.51 11.93 -3.41
C ALA A 97 -12.27 11.24 -3.97
N ARG A 98 -12.24 9.89 -3.97
CA ARG A 98 -11.18 9.10 -4.58
C ARG A 98 -11.06 9.34 -6.09
N MET A 99 -12.17 9.44 -6.82
CA MET A 99 -12.14 9.68 -8.27
C MET A 99 -11.54 11.03 -8.59
N VAL A 100 -11.99 12.08 -7.90
CA VAL A 100 -11.43 13.41 -8.05
C VAL A 100 -9.94 13.41 -7.71
N ALA A 101 -9.55 12.80 -6.59
CA ALA A 101 -8.17 12.73 -6.17
C ALA A 101 -7.28 11.98 -7.18
N LEU A 102 -7.76 10.87 -7.75
CA LEU A 102 -7.02 10.13 -8.77
C LEU A 102 -6.87 10.89 -10.08
N ILE A 103 -7.91 11.62 -10.52
CA ILE A 103 -7.82 12.49 -11.71
C ILE A 103 -6.77 13.57 -11.48
N VAL A 104 -6.79 14.24 -10.32
CA VAL A 104 -5.79 15.25 -9.94
C VAL A 104 -4.40 14.63 -9.91
N ALA A 105 -4.23 13.44 -9.34
CA ALA A 105 -2.95 12.73 -9.29
C ALA A 105 -2.42 12.41 -10.70
N VAL A 106 -3.28 11.94 -11.62
CA VAL A 106 -2.89 11.63 -13.01
C VAL A 106 -2.47 12.90 -13.76
N ILE A 107 -3.25 13.99 -13.66
CA ILE A 107 -2.92 15.28 -14.29
C ILE A 107 -1.60 15.82 -13.73
N ALA A 108 -1.43 15.82 -12.41
CA ALA A 108 -0.21 16.26 -11.77
C ALA A 108 1.01 15.39 -12.19
N ALA A 109 0.83 14.06 -12.30
CA ALA A 109 1.87 13.14 -12.73
C ALA A 109 2.33 13.37 -14.19
N LEU A 110 1.42 13.80 -15.07
CA LEU A 110 1.78 14.17 -16.45
C LEU A 110 2.72 15.38 -16.50
N ILE A 111 2.62 16.29 -15.53
CA ILE A 111 3.38 17.55 -15.45
C ILE A 111 4.60 17.40 -14.52
N ALA A 112 4.72 16.29 -13.79
CA ALA A 112 5.70 16.12 -12.71
C ALA A 112 7.17 15.98 -13.13
N ALA A 113 7.53 16.18 -14.41
CA ALA A 113 8.85 15.96 -15.03
C ALA A 113 10.08 16.42 -14.19
N GLY A 114 10.45 15.65 -13.16
CA GLY A 114 11.48 16.00 -12.16
C GLY A 114 11.10 17.10 -11.16
N ARG A 115 9.91 17.71 -11.25
CA ARG A 115 9.53 18.91 -10.47
C ARG A 115 8.94 18.54 -9.09
N THR A 116 9.34 19.26 -8.05
CA THR A 116 8.91 19.03 -6.65
C THR A 116 7.44 19.30 -6.40
N ALA A 117 6.94 20.48 -6.81
CA ALA A 117 5.56 20.91 -6.54
C ALA A 117 4.49 19.96 -7.14
N PRO A 118 4.50 19.62 -8.45
CA PRO A 118 3.52 18.69 -9.00
C PRO A 118 3.64 17.28 -8.39
N LEU A 119 4.85 16.82 -8.06
CA LEU A 119 5.02 15.54 -7.36
C LEU A 119 4.45 15.59 -5.93
N GLY A 120 4.57 16.71 -5.23
CA GLY A 120 3.90 16.95 -3.95
C GLY A 120 2.38 16.85 -4.06
N LEU A 121 1.80 17.39 -5.14
CA LEU A 121 0.37 17.26 -5.43
C LEU A 121 -0.03 15.80 -5.73
N VAL A 122 0.80 15.04 -6.45
CA VAL A 122 0.57 13.60 -6.64
C VAL A 122 0.54 12.87 -5.30
N VAL A 123 1.50 13.13 -4.40
CA VAL A 123 1.54 12.50 -3.07
C VAL A 123 0.29 12.80 -2.26
N LEU A 124 -0.12 14.08 -2.21
CA LEU A 124 -1.31 14.50 -1.49
C LEU A 124 -2.57 13.82 -2.05
N ALA A 125 -2.77 13.90 -3.36
CA ALA A 125 -3.94 13.37 -4.02
C ALA A 125 -3.99 11.83 -3.95
N ALA A 126 -2.86 11.15 -4.14
CA ALA A 126 -2.77 9.70 -3.98
C ALA A 126 -2.99 9.25 -2.53
N GLY A 127 -2.53 10.05 -1.55
CA GLY A 127 -2.76 9.81 -0.13
C GLY A 127 -4.25 9.92 0.22
N ILE A 128 -4.95 10.94 -0.30
CA ILE A 128 -6.40 11.07 -0.16
C ILE A 128 -7.11 9.87 -0.78
N ALA A 129 -6.75 9.50 -2.02
CA ALA A 129 -7.32 8.35 -2.71
C ALA A 129 -7.13 7.04 -1.90
N LEU A 130 -5.94 6.83 -1.32
CA LEU A 130 -5.66 5.65 -0.50
C LEU A 130 -6.44 5.67 0.84
N ALA A 131 -6.52 6.83 1.49
CA ALA A 131 -7.26 7.01 2.75
C ALA A 131 -8.75 6.72 2.60
N THR A 132 -9.34 7.04 1.44
CA THR A 132 -10.78 6.76 1.18
C THR A 132 -11.14 5.28 1.27
N LEU A 133 -10.18 4.36 1.13
CA LEU A 133 -10.46 2.91 1.28
C LEU A 133 -10.92 2.55 2.69
N ALA A 134 -10.56 3.35 3.71
CA ALA A 134 -11.00 3.12 5.10
C ALA A 134 -12.52 3.20 5.26
N TRP A 135 -13.21 3.97 4.40
CA TRP A 135 -14.67 4.06 4.40
C TRP A 135 -15.40 2.82 3.89
N THR A 136 -14.67 1.90 3.25
CA THR A 136 -15.20 0.61 2.80
C THR A 136 -14.79 -0.55 3.73
N GLY A 137 -14.19 -0.21 4.87
CA GLY A 137 -13.77 -1.15 5.92
C GLY A 137 -14.62 -1.00 7.19
N HIS A 138 -14.29 -1.82 8.19
CA HIS A 138 -15.05 -1.94 9.43
C HIS A 138 -15.08 -0.64 10.27
N GLY A 139 -14.05 0.22 10.18
CA GLY A 139 -14.01 1.47 10.93
C GLY A 139 -15.08 2.51 10.56
N ALA A 140 -15.69 2.41 9.38
CA ALA A 140 -16.82 3.27 9.00
C ALA A 140 -18.18 2.73 9.46
N MET A 141 -18.22 1.52 10.01
CA MET A 141 -19.43 0.86 10.49
C MET A 141 -19.67 1.08 12.00
N ASP A 142 -18.66 1.52 12.74
CA ASP A 142 -18.75 1.78 14.18
C ASP A 142 -19.31 3.19 14.46
N GLU A 143 -20.25 3.31 15.40
CA GLU A 143 -20.84 4.60 15.79
C GLU A 143 -20.02 5.32 16.88
N GLY A 144 -20.17 6.66 16.96
CA GLY A 144 -19.63 7.48 18.04
C GLY A 144 -18.11 7.69 18.01
N ALA A 145 -17.51 8.00 19.17
CA ALA A 145 -16.08 8.33 19.28
C ALA A 145 -15.16 7.14 18.92
N THR A 146 -15.60 5.91 19.21
CA THR A 146 -14.87 4.68 18.89
C THR A 146 -14.71 4.49 17.38
N GLY A 147 -15.76 4.78 16.59
CA GLY A 147 -15.70 4.72 15.13
C GLY A 147 -14.69 5.69 14.54
N TRP A 148 -14.61 6.93 15.05
CA TRP A 148 -13.59 7.88 14.60
C TRP A 148 -12.16 7.45 14.91
N VAL A 149 -11.93 6.81 16.07
CA VAL A 149 -10.62 6.25 16.42
C VAL A 149 -10.26 5.10 15.49
N HIS A 150 -11.20 4.19 15.22
CA HIS A 150 -11.00 3.06 14.32
C HIS A 150 -10.71 3.54 12.89
N LEU A 151 -11.52 4.47 12.37
CA LEU A 151 -11.35 5.05 11.05
C LEU A 151 -9.99 5.76 10.90
N LEU A 152 -9.57 6.55 11.91
CA LEU A 152 -8.27 7.20 11.89
C LEU A 152 -7.13 6.18 11.94
N ALA A 153 -7.26 5.13 12.76
CA ALA A 153 -6.28 4.05 12.80
C ALA A 153 -6.17 3.36 11.45
N ASP A 154 -7.29 3.07 10.77
CA ASP A 154 -7.32 2.49 9.42
C ASP A 154 -6.67 3.39 8.39
N ILE A 155 -6.98 4.70 8.38
CA ILE A 155 -6.36 5.67 7.46
C ILE A 155 -4.84 5.70 7.68
N LEU A 156 -4.39 5.83 8.92
CA LEU A 156 -2.97 5.88 9.25
C LEU A 156 -2.26 4.55 8.91
N HIS A 157 -2.92 3.42 9.14
CA HIS A 157 -2.41 2.10 8.77
C HIS A 157 -2.26 1.97 7.26
N LEU A 158 -3.27 2.37 6.48
CA LEU A 158 -3.26 2.34 5.02
C LEU A 158 -2.18 3.26 4.44
N LEU A 159 -2.06 4.49 4.94
CA LEU A 159 -1.02 5.41 4.50
C LEU A 159 0.38 4.86 4.84
N ALA A 160 0.60 4.35 6.05
CA ALA A 160 1.90 3.82 6.44
C ALA A 160 2.26 2.55 5.64
N THR A 161 1.34 1.60 5.49
CA THR A 161 1.56 0.41 4.65
C THR A 161 1.78 0.79 3.19
N GLY A 162 1.03 1.75 2.66
CA GLY A 162 1.22 2.29 1.31
C GLY A 162 2.59 2.92 1.11
N ALA A 163 3.07 3.70 2.08
CA ALA A 163 4.41 4.27 2.07
C ALA A 163 5.50 3.18 2.07
N TRP A 164 5.33 2.10 2.84
CA TRP A 164 6.28 0.98 2.84
C TRP A 164 6.28 0.24 1.49
N VAL A 165 5.10 -0.12 0.97
CA VAL A 165 4.95 -0.83 -0.31
C VAL A 165 5.57 -0.02 -1.46
N GLY A 166 5.28 1.28 -1.54
CA GLY A 166 5.85 2.10 -2.60
C GLY A 166 7.34 2.41 -2.42
N ALA A 167 7.86 2.43 -1.19
CA ALA A 167 9.31 2.47 -0.95
C ALA A 167 10.00 1.18 -1.42
N LEU A 168 9.41 0.00 -1.16
CA LEU A 168 9.90 -1.27 -1.69
C LEU A 168 9.87 -1.27 -3.22
N LEU A 169 8.80 -0.76 -3.84
CA LEU A 169 8.72 -0.60 -5.29
C LEU A 169 9.83 0.32 -5.81
N GLY A 170 10.00 1.49 -5.22
CA GLY A 170 11.04 2.46 -5.60
C GLY A 170 12.45 1.88 -5.48
N LEU A 171 12.77 1.25 -4.35
CA LEU A 171 14.05 0.59 -4.11
C LEU A 171 14.29 -0.57 -5.09
N THR A 172 13.25 -1.38 -5.36
CA THR A 172 13.32 -2.47 -6.34
C THR A 172 13.63 -1.95 -7.74
N LEU A 173 12.94 -0.89 -8.18
CA LEU A 173 13.20 -0.26 -9.48
C LEU A 173 14.63 0.29 -9.58
N LEU A 174 15.17 0.85 -8.50
CA LEU A 174 16.57 1.29 -8.46
C LEU A 174 17.55 0.13 -8.59
N VAL A 175 17.31 -0.99 -7.88
CA VAL A 175 18.27 -2.11 -7.88
C VAL A 175 18.14 -3.02 -9.09
N VAL A 176 16.98 -3.14 -9.74
CA VAL A 176 16.75 -4.04 -10.90
C VAL A 176 17.42 -3.53 -12.18
N ARG A 177 17.87 -2.27 -12.21
CA ARG A 177 18.59 -1.68 -13.36
C ARG A 177 19.71 -2.63 -13.88
N PRO A 178 19.78 -2.90 -15.21
CA PRO A 178 20.77 -3.83 -15.76
C PRO A 178 22.19 -3.46 -15.35
N ALA A 179 23.03 -4.44 -15.02
CA ALA A 179 24.39 -4.19 -14.51
C ALA A 179 25.25 -3.34 -15.47
N ALA A 180 25.01 -3.45 -16.78
CA ALA A 180 25.67 -2.64 -17.81
C ALA A 180 25.33 -1.13 -17.75
N ARG A 181 24.24 -0.76 -17.04
CA ARG A 181 23.77 0.63 -16.86
C ARG A 181 23.90 1.11 -15.41
N VAL A 182 24.61 0.36 -14.57
CA VAL A 182 24.90 0.70 -13.17
C VAL A 182 26.27 1.33 -13.12
N ASP A 183 26.31 2.65 -12.95
CA ASP A 183 27.52 3.42 -12.73
C ASP A 183 27.71 3.76 -11.24
N VAL A 184 28.84 4.38 -10.90
CA VAL A 184 29.16 4.78 -9.52
C VAL A 184 28.16 5.81 -8.99
N ALA A 185 27.62 6.69 -9.85
CA ALA A 185 26.63 7.69 -9.47
C ALA A 185 25.31 7.03 -9.03
N HIS A 186 24.83 6.03 -9.79
CA HIS A 186 23.64 5.24 -9.48
C HIS A 186 23.79 4.43 -8.19
N LEU A 187 24.97 3.85 -7.94
CA LEU A 187 25.24 3.12 -6.70
C LEU A 187 25.22 4.05 -5.48
N LYS A 188 25.81 5.25 -5.57
CA LYS A 188 25.77 6.27 -4.51
C LYS A 188 24.34 6.76 -4.27
N LEU A 189 23.56 6.97 -5.33
CA LEU A 189 22.14 7.32 -5.23
C LEU A 189 21.35 6.23 -4.51
N THR A 190 21.57 4.96 -4.89
CA THR A 190 20.90 3.80 -4.29
C THR A 190 21.21 3.69 -2.80
N HIS A 191 22.48 3.84 -2.41
CA HIS A 191 22.89 3.86 -1.00
C HIS A 191 22.22 4.98 -0.22
N ARG A 192 22.20 6.21 -0.76
CA ARG A 192 21.55 7.35 -0.11
C ARG A 192 20.04 7.15 0.03
N ALA A 193 19.39 6.55 -0.96
CA ALA A 193 17.97 6.22 -0.90
C ALA A 193 17.67 5.16 0.18
N LEU A 194 18.50 4.11 0.28
CA LEU A 194 18.41 3.10 1.35
C LEU A 194 18.62 3.73 2.74
N HIS A 195 19.60 4.61 2.88
CA HIS A 195 19.88 5.29 4.14
C HIS A 195 18.75 6.25 4.53
N GLY A 196 18.24 7.05 3.58
CA GLY A 196 17.12 7.98 3.79
C GLY A 196 15.83 7.26 4.19
N PHE A 197 15.61 6.06 3.65
CA PHE A 197 14.49 5.21 4.07
C PHE A 197 14.63 4.70 5.51
N GLY A 198 15.82 4.68 6.13
CA GLY A 198 15.98 4.18 7.49
C GLY A 198 15.14 4.91 8.55
N LEU A 199 15.07 6.25 8.48
CA LEU A 199 14.25 7.05 9.41
C LEU A 199 12.76 6.92 9.07
N VAL A 200 12.40 7.15 7.80
CA VAL A 200 11.02 7.07 7.31
C VAL A 200 10.43 5.67 7.57
N GLY A 201 11.21 4.62 7.30
CA GLY A 201 10.85 3.23 7.57
C GLY A 201 10.59 2.97 9.05
N THR A 202 11.36 3.58 9.96
CA THR A 202 11.12 3.45 11.40
C THR A 202 9.77 4.06 11.79
N ILE A 203 9.48 5.26 11.28
CA ILE A 203 8.20 5.95 11.53
C ILE A 203 7.04 5.12 10.97
N VAL A 204 7.16 4.68 9.71
CA VAL A 204 6.17 3.85 9.03
C VAL A 204 5.89 2.56 9.78
N VAL A 205 6.94 1.82 10.17
CA VAL A 205 6.81 0.58 10.96
C VAL A 205 6.14 0.85 12.30
N GLY A 206 6.55 1.91 13.01
CA GLY A 206 5.95 2.31 14.28
C GLY A 206 4.46 2.61 14.14
N THR A 207 4.08 3.38 13.11
CA THR A 207 2.68 3.67 12.80
C THR A 207 1.89 2.39 12.52
N ILE A 208 2.44 1.46 11.72
CA ILE A 208 1.77 0.19 11.39
C ILE A 208 1.57 -0.68 12.64
N VAL A 209 2.57 -0.75 13.52
CA VAL A 209 2.48 -1.51 14.76
C VAL A 209 1.41 -0.92 15.67
N VAL A 210 1.44 0.39 15.93
CA VAL A 210 0.48 1.05 16.82
C VAL A 210 -0.95 0.93 16.27
N THR A 211 -1.16 1.27 15.02
CA THR A 211 -2.49 1.18 14.37
C THR A 211 -2.96 -0.27 14.24
N GLY A 212 -2.05 -1.21 13.97
CA GLY A 212 -2.37 -2.64 13.90
C GLY A 212 -2.78 -3.23 15.25
N LEU A 213 -2.19 -2.76 16.36
CA LEU A 213 -2.61 -3.11 17.72
C LEU A 213 -3.99 -2.54 18.05
N VAL A 214 -4.25 -1.28 17.69
CA VAL A 214 -5.57 -0.65 17.86
C VAL A 214 -6.63 -1.44 17.09
N ASN A 215 -6.40 -1.72 15.80
CA ASN A 215 -7.33 -2.49 14.98
C ASN A 215 -7.49 -3.93 15.49
N GLY A 216 -6.41 -4.58 15.92
CA GLY A 216 -6.48 -5.91 16.52
C GLY A 216 -7.32 -5.94 17.79
N TRP A 217 -7.19 -4.92 18.64
CA TRP A 217 -7.99 -4.78 19.85
C TRP A 217 -9.47 -4.57 19.53
N LEU A 218 -9.79 -3.66 18.59
CA LEU A 218 -11.17 -3.33 18.23
C LEU A 218 -11.88 -4.47 17.47
N LEU A 219 -11.19 -5.13 16.53
CA LEU A 219 -11.79 -6.16 15.68
C LEU A 219 -11.83 -7.55 16.31
N VAL A 220 -10.83 -7.91 17.12
CA VAL A 220 -10.77 -9.24 17.74
C VAL A 220 -11.25 -9.18 19.19
N GLY A 221 -10.78 -8.20 19.96
CA GLY A 221 -10.99 -8.13 21.40
C GLY A 221 -10.19 -9.18 22.18
N ALA A 222 -9.82 -8.85 23.43
CA ALA A 222 -8.97 -9.70 24.26
C ALA A 222 -9.56 -11.11 24.51
N GLY A 223 -10.89 -11.21 24.60
CA GLY A 223 -11.59 -12.48 24.89
C GLY A 223 -11.57 -13.49 23.75
N ASN A 224 -11.36 -13.06 22.50
CA ASN A 224 -11.39 -13.95 21.33
C ASN A 224 -10.00 -14.43 20.88
N LEU A 225 -8.91 -14.00 21.53
CA LEU A 225 -7.55 -14.45 21.17
C LEU A 225 -7.42 -15.98 21.11
N PRO A 226 -7.92 -16.77 22.09
CA PRO A 226 -7.80 -18.23 22.05
C PRO A 226 -8.54 -18.88 20.88
N ARG A 227 -9.51 -18.18 20.26
CA ARG A 227 -10.33 -18.66 19.14
C ARG A 227 -9.77 -18.25 17.78
N LEU A 228 -8.70 -17.46 17.72
CA LEU A 228 -8.10 -17.07 16.44
C LEU A 228 -7.65 -18.27 15.59
N PRO A 229 -7.01 -19.32 16.13
CA PRO A 229 -6.55 -20.44 15.30
C PRO A 229 -7.70 -21.26 14.69
N THR A 230 -8.91 -21.18 15.26
CA THR A 230 -10.05 -22.02 14.84
C THR A 230 -10.94 -21.36 13.79
N SER A 231 -10.83 -20.04 13.59
CA SER A 231 -11.61 -19.32 12.58
C SER A 231 -10.76 -19.00 11.34
N LEU A 232 -11.39 -18.96 10.15
CA LEU A 232 -10.71 -18.55 8.93
C LEU A 232 -10.15 -17.11 9.05
N TYR A 233 -10.92 -16.19 9.64
CA TYR A 233 -10.47 -14.83 9.92
C TYR A 233 -9.18 -14.83 10.74
N GLY A 234 -9.15 -15.57 11.85
CA GLY A 234 -7.98 -15.61 12.72
C GLY A 234 -6.77 -16.31 12.09
N GLN A 235 -6.97 -17.35 11.29
CA GLN A 235 -5.88 -17.99 10.53
C GLN A 235 -5.23 -17.03 9.51
N LEU A 236 -6.05 -16.30 8.73
CA LEU A 236 -5.55 -15.30 7.79
C LEU A 236 -4.84 -14.14 8.51
N LEU A 237 -5.37 -13.72 9.67
CA LEU A 237 -4.74 -12.69 10.51
C LEU A 237 -3.38 -13.17 11.06
N LEU A 238 -3.30 -14.40 11.57
CA LEU A 238 -2.05 -14.98 12.06
C LEU A 238 -1.01 -15.11 10.94
N ALA A 239 -1.43 -15.53 9.74
CA ALA A 239 -0.56 -15.58 8.56
C ALA A 239 -0.05 -14.17 8.20
N LYS A 240 -0.91 -13.14 8.22
CA LYS A 240 -0.52 -11.74 8.01
C LYS A 240 0.52 -11.29 9.03
N LEU A 241 0.32 -11.60 10.31
CA LEU A 241 1.24 -11.24 11.40
C LEU A 241 2.58 -11.96 11.29
N ALA A 242 2.59 -13.24 10.91
CA ALA A 242 3.82 -13.99 10.68
C ALA A 242 4.63 -13.40 9.50
N LEU A 243 3.97 -13.08 8.39
CA LEU A 243 4.60 -12.40 7.25
C LEU A 243 5.12 -11.01 7.62
N PHE A 244 4.36 -10.26 8.42
CA PHE A 244 4.79 -8.96 8.92
C PHE A 244 6.05 -9.08 9.79
N GLY A 245 6.09 -10.06 10.70
CA GLY A 245 7.28 -10.36 11.51
C GLY A 245 8.49 -10.74 10.65
N ALA A 246 8.29 -11.56 9.62
CA ALA A 246 9.33 -11.89 8.65
C ALA A 246 9.84 -10.64 7.90
N MET A 247 8.94 -9.75 7.48
CA MET A 247 9.31 -8.47 6.86
C MET A 247 10.10 -7.57 7.81
N LEU A 248 9.78 -7.52 9.11
CA LEU A 248 10.59 -6.78 10.09
C LEU A 248 12.00 -7.37 10.25
N GLY A 249 12.11 -8.70 10.24
CA GLY A 249 13.40 -9.39 10.23
C GLY A 249 14.24 -9.05 8.99
N LEU A 250 13.62 -9.08 7.81
CA LEU A 250 14.26 -8.72 6.54
C LEU A 250 14.63 -7.23 6.47
N ALA A 251 13.75 -6.34 6.91
CA ALA A 251 14.03 -4.90 7.00
C ALA A 251 15.21 -4.61 7.95
N SER A 252 15.29 -5.33 9.07
CA SER A 252 16.42 -5.25 10.00
C SER A 252 17.71 -5.77 9.36
N LEU A 253 17.65 -6.89 8.63
CA LEU A 253 18.78 -7.43 7.87
C LEU A 253 19.27 -6.44 6.81
N ASN A 254 18.35 -5.80 6.09
CA ASN A 254 18.65 -4.75 5.13
C ASN A 254 19.36 -3.56 5.77
N ARG A 255 18.82 -3.07 6.89
CA ARG A 255 19.35 -1.88 7.57
C ARG A 255 20.72 -2.12 8.21
N PHE A 256 20.88 -3.22 8.93
CA PHE A 256 22.07 -3.44 9.77
C PHE A 256 23.17 -4.27 9.12
N ARG A 257 22.86 -5.05 8.06
CA ARG A 257 23.87 -5.90 7.41
C ARG A 257 24.02 -5.59 5.93
N LEU A 258 22.95 -5.64 5.14
CA LEU A 258 23.06 -5.55 3.68
C LEU A 258 23.40 -4.14 3.19
N THR A 259 22.81 -3.09 3.78
CA THR A 259 23.12 -1.70 3.40
C THR A 259 24.56 -1.31 3.78
N PRO A 260 25.07 -1.60 5.00
CA PRO A 260 26.48 -1.36 5.33
C PRO A 260 27.46 -2.24 4.54
N ALA A 261 27.08 -3.49 4.21
CA ALA A 261 27.90 -4.34 3.34
C ALA A 261 27.97 -3.79 1.91
N PHE A 262 26.85 -3.28 1.39
CA PHE A 262 26.80 -2.62 0.09
C PHE A 262 27.68 -1.37 0.05
N GLU A 263 27.66 -0.55 1.09
CA GLU A 263 28.55 0.61 1.24
C GLU A 263 30.04 0.21 1.20
N ARG A 264 30.44 -0.78 1.99
CA ARG A 264 31.82 -1.30 1.99
C ARG A 264 32.22 -1.86 0.62
N SER A 265 31.31 -2.55 -0.06
CA SER A 265 31.53 -3.11 -1.39
C SER A 265 31.73 -2.03 -2.46
N LEU A 266 31.10 -0.86 -2.28
CA LEU A 266 31.26 0.30 -3.15
C LEU A 266 32.67 0.90 -3.00
N ALA A 267 33.19 0.96 -1.77
CA ALA A 267 34.55 1.41 -1.49
C ALA A 267 35.61 0.45 -2.07
N ALA A 268 35.35 -0.86 -2.04
CA ALA A 268 36.24 -1.90 -2.55
C ALA A 268 36.14 -2.14 -4.08
N ARG A 269 35.22 -1.45 -4.78
CA ARG A 269 34.89 -1.64 -6.21
C ARG A 269 34.37 -3.04 -6.61
N ASP A 270 34.10 -3.94 -5.65
CA ASP A 270 33.48 -5.25 -5.87
C ASP A 270 32.05 -5.30 -5.30
N HIS A 271 31.10 -4.77 -6.05
CA HIS A 271 29.72 -4.50 -5.60
C HIS A 271 28.69 -5.53 -6.11
N ARG A 272 29.10 -6.48 -6.96
CA ARG A 272 28.17 -7.43 -7.62
C ARG A 272 27.47 -8.35 -6.63
N ALA A 273 28.23 -8.95 -5.71
CA ALA A 273 27.68 -9.87 -4.71
C ALA A 273 26.75 -9.17 -3.73
N ALA A 274 27.15 -7.98 -3.24
CA ALA A 274 26.34 -7.19 -2.32
C ALA A 274 25.03 -6.70 -2.97
N LEU A 275 25.08 -6.24 -4.21
CA LEU A 275 23.89 -5.85 -4.98
C LEU A 275 22.96 -7.06 -5.23
N GLY A 276 23.52 -8.23 -5.52
CA GLY A 276 22.74 -9.47 -5.67
C GLY A 276 22.02 -9.89 -4.39
N ALA A 277 22.69 -9.77 -3.23
CA ALA A 277 22.07 -10.03 -1.93
C ALA A 277 20.93 -9.04 -1.64
N LEU A 278 21.12 -7.75 -1.90
CA LEU A 278 20.10 -6.72 -1.74
C LEU A 278 18.89 -6.96 -2.65
N ARG A 279 19.11 -7.32 -3.92
CA ARG A 279 18.04 -7.67 -4.87
C ARG A 279 17.19 -8.84 -4.37
N ARG A 280 17.83 -9.88 -3.82
CA ARG A 280 17.11 -11.04 -3.27
C ARG A 280 16.28 -10.65 -2.05
N SER A 281 16.84 -9.87 -1.11
CA SER A 281 16.08 -9.42 0.06
C SER A 281 14.86 -8.60 -0.35
N LEU A 282 15.05 -7.61 -1.24
CA LEU A 282 13.95 -6.77 -1.73
C LEU A 282 12.89 -7.59 -2.49
N ALA A 283 13.29 -8.60 -3.26
CA ALA A 283 12.33 -9.48 -3.94
C ALA A 283 11.51 -10.32 -2.95
N ILE A 284 12.13 -10.83 -1.88
CA ILE A 284 11.43 -11.58 -0.83
C ILE A 284 10.49 -10.64 -0.07
N GLU A 285 10.95 -9.44 0.32
CA GLU A 285 10.12 -8.43 0.99
C GLU A 285 8.94 -7.99 0.13
N ALA A 286 9.14 -7.75 -1.16
CA ALA A 286 8.07 -7.42 -2.10
C ALA A 286 7.06 -8.58 -2.21
N SER A 287 7.53 -9.83 -2.23
CA SER A 287 6.66 -11.01 -2.26
C SER A 287 5.83 -11.13 -0.98
N CYS A 288 6.42 -10.90 0.19
CA CYS A 288 5.72 -10.83 1.46
C CYS A 288 4.67 -9.71 1.46
N ALA A 289 5.02 -8.52 0.98
CA ALA A 289 4.11 -7.39 0.91
C ALA A 289 2.90 -7.69 0.00
N VAL A 290 3.13 -8.23 -1.21
CA VAL A 290 2.07 -8.65 -2.13
C VAL A 290 1.17 -9.70 -1.49
N THR A 291 1.74 -10.68 -0.79
CA THR A 291 0.98 -11.72 -0.09
C THR A 291 0.14 -11.13 1.04
N ILE A 292 0.69 -10.19 1.83
CA ILE A 292 -0.06 -9.47 2.86
C ILE A 292 -1.23 -8.69 2.25
N LEU A 293 -1.04 -8.01 1.11
CA LEU A 293 -2.13 -7.30 0.44
C LEU A 293 -3.24 -8.27 -0.01
N ALA A 294 -2.88 -9.46 -0.50
CA ALA A 294 -3.86 -10.49 -0.88
C ALA A 294 -4.62 -11.02 0.36
N LEU A 295 -3.92 -11.28 1.46
CA LEU A 295 -4.54 -11.68 2.73
C LEU A 295 -5.48 -10.60 3.28
N VAL A 296 -5.09 -9.33 3.22
CA VAL A 296 -5.92 -8.20 3.66
C VAL A 296 -7.15 -8.02 2.76
N ALA A 297 -7.00 -8.19 1.44
CA ALA A 297 -8.12 -8.17 0.51
C ALA A 297 -9.14 -9.26 0.83
N TRP A 298 -8.68 -10.45 1.20
CA TRP A 298 -9.55 -11.55 1.63
C TRP A 298 -10.14 -11.31 3.02
N LEU A 299 -9.35 -10.89 4.01
CA LEU A 299 -9.83 -10.55 5.36
C LEU A 299 -10.96 -9.52 5.33
N GLY A 300 -10.88 -8.54 4.42
CA GLY A 300 -11.91 -7.51 4.25
C GLY A 300 -13.27 -8.04 3.77
N MET A 301 -13.38 -9.33 3.42
CA MET A 301 -14.63 -10.01 3.07
C MET A 301 -15.24 -10.81 4.22
N LEU A 302 -14.54 -10.90 5.35
CA LEU A 302 -14.95 -11.69 6.50
C LEU A 302 -15.43 -10.78 7.64
N GLU A 303 -16.42 -11.26 8.38
CA GLU A 303 -16.87 -10.60 9.60
C GLU A 303 -15.84 -10.83 10.72
N PRO A 304 -15.44 -9.77 11.45
CA PRO A 304 -14.48 -9.87 12.52
C PRO A 304 -15.12 -10.49 13.79
N PRO A 305 -14.34 -11.18 14.64
CA PRO A 305 -14.88 -11.88 15.81
C PRO A 305 -15.64 -11.00 16.80
N ALA A 306 -15.27 -9.71 16.94
CA ALA A 306 -15.91 -8.82 17.90
C ALA A 306 -17.34 -8.38 17.49
N THR A 307 -17.69 -8.43 16.21
CA THR A 307 -19.04 -8.06 15.71
C THR A 307 -19.98 -9.25 15.59
N ALA A 308 -19.49 -10.47 15.80
CA ALA A 308 -20.28 -11.71 15.71
C ALA A 308 -20.93 -12.13 17.05
N MET A 309 -20.93 -11.24 18.04
CA MET A 309 -21.56 -11.41 19.36
C MET A 309 -22.75 -10.47 19.50
#